data_AF-A0A973GWX7-F1
#
_entry.id   AF-A0A973GWX7-F1
#
_cell.length_a   1.000
_cell.length_b   1.000
_cell.length_c   1.000
_cell.angle_alpha   90.00
_cell.angle_beta   90.00
_cell.angle_gamma   90.00
#
_symmetry.space_group_name_H-M   'P 1'
#
loop_
_entity.id
_entity.type
_entity.pdbx_description
1 polymer ?
#
loop_
_entity_poly.entity_id
_entity_poly.type
_entity_poly.pdbx_seq_one_letter_code
_entity_poly.pdbx_strand_id
1 'polypeptide(L)' 'MGINNLTATQRASALLITLGPDRAAKVFKHLSDAEIERLSLEISKLRRIDSREMDEIIEDFYGLCVTQKVITEGGFFQAK' A
#
# COMPACT_ATOMS: atom_id res chain seq x y z
N MET A 1 9.52 5.33 -13.14
CA MET A 1 9.55 6.48 -12.22
C MET A 1 10.14 5.96 -10.91
N GLY A 2 10.53 6.82 -9.97
CA GLY A 2 10.76 6.34 -8.59
C GLY A 2 9.46 6.41 -7.80
N ILE A 3 9.29 5.58 -6.77
CA ILE A 3 8.09 5.62 -5.90
C ILE A 3 7.84 6.99 -5.26
N ASN A 4 8.87 7.84 -5.17
CA ASN A 4 8.80 9.22 -4.66
C ASN A 4 7.93 10.14 -5.52
N ASN A 5 7.64 9.77 -6.77
CA ASN A 5 6.73 10.50 -7.64
C ASN A 5 5.29 10.02 -7.56
N LEU A 6 5.01 8.96 -6.78
CA LEU A 6 3.66 8.44 -6.59
C LEU A 6 2.99 9.13 -5.40
N THR A 7 1.74 9.54 -5.60
CA THR A 7 0.89 10.01 -4.51
C THR A 7 0.55 8.87 -3.55
N ALA A 8 0.19 9.19 -2.31
CA ALA A 8 -0.25 8.18 -1.33
C ALA A 8 -1.41 7.31 -1.85
N THR A 9 -2.34 7.90 -2.62
CA THR A 9 -3.45 7.15 -3.23
C THR A 9 -2.98 6.17 -4.29
N GLN A 10 -2.02 6.56 -5.13
CA GLN A 10 -1.44 5.68 -6.15
C GLN A 10 -0.68 4.53 -5.51
N ARG A 11 0.08 4.80 -4.45
CA ARG A 11 0.78 3.77 -3.68
C ARG A 11 -0.18 2.78 -3.02
N ALA A 12 -1.25 3.27 -2.39
CA ALA A 12 -2.28 2.41 -1.81
C ALA A 12 -2.99 1.56 -2.88
N SER A 13 -3.30 2.17 -4.03
CA SER A 13 -3.92 1.49 -5.17
C SER A 13 -3.02 0.38 -5.73
N ALA A 14 -1.72 0.65 -5.88
CA ALA A 14 -0.74 -0.35 -6.31
C ALA A 14 -0.66 -1.54 -5.33
N LEU A 15 -0.63 -1.25 -4.02
CA LEU A 15 -0.64 -2.30 -2.99
C LEU A 15 -1.89 -3.18 -3.06
N LEU A 16 -3.07 -2.56 -3.27
CA LEU A 16 -4.33 -3.29 -3.42
C LEU A 16 -4.34 -4.19 -4.65
N ILE A 17 -3.73 -3.77 -5.76
CA ILE A 17 -3.56 -4.61 -6.96
C ILE A 17 -2.68 -5.83 -6.63
N THR A 18 -1.55 -5.63 -5.95
CA THR A 18 -0.64 -6.71 -5.54
C THR A 18 -1.29 -7.73 -4.62
N LEU A 19 -2.17 -7.27 -3.72
CA LEU A 19 -2.92 -8.14 -2.82
C LEU A 19 -3.90 -9.07 -3.56
N GLY A 20 -4.32 -8.67 -4.76
CA GLY A 20 -5.34 -9.36 -5.53
C GLY A 20 -6.75 -9.15 -4.97
N PRO A 21 -7.78 -9.51 -5.75
CA PRO A 21 -9.16 -9.13 -5.50
C PRO A 21 -9.68 -9.64 -4.14
N ASP A 22 -9.36 -10.88 -3.76
CA ASP A 22 -9.87 -11.48 -2.52
C ASP A 22 -9.37 -10.79 -1.26
N ARG A 23 -8.10 -10.39 -1.24
CA ARG A 23 -7.48 -9.71 -0.10
C ARG A 23 -7.81 -8.22 -0.10
N ALA A 24 -7.81 -7.58 -1.26
CA ALA A 24 -8.23 -6.18 -1.41
C ALA A 24 -9.68 -5.97 -0.94
N ALA A 25 -10.59 -6.90 -1.24
CA ALA A 25 -11.97 -6.85 -0.78
C ALA A 25 -12.09 -6.85 0.76
N LYS A 26 -11.17 -7.51 1.47
CA LYS A 26 -11.13 -7.45 2.95
C LYS A 26 -10.70 -6.08 3.43
N VAL A 27 -9.76 -5.43 2.76
CA VAL A 27 -9.32 -4.06 3.08
C VAL A 27 -10.45 -3.06 2.82
N PHE A 28 -11.15 -3.18 1.69
CA PHE A 28 -12.28 -2.30 1.35
C PHE A 28 -13.41 -2.32 2.39
N LYS A 29 -13.64 -3.42 3.10
CA LYS A 29 -14.63 -3.50 4.18
C LYS A 29 -14.36 -2.54 5.35
N HIS A 30 -13.14 -2.01 5.45
CA HIS A 30 -12.73 -1.07 6.50
C HIS A 30 -12.69 0.38 6.03
N LEU A 31 -13.05 0.64 4.77
CA LEU A 31 -13.01 1.97 4.17
C LEU A 31 -14.43 2.52 4.00
N SER A 32 -14.54 3.85 3.96
CA SER A 32 -15.78 4.52 3.59
C SER A 32 -16.03 4.44 2.08
N ASP A 33 -17.28 4.61 1.65
CA ASP A 33 -17.67 4.59 0.23
C ASP A 33 -16.86 5.59 -0.62
N ALA A 34 -16.60 6.79 -0.07
CA ALA A 34 -15.80 7.81 -0.74
C ALA A 34 -14.33 7.40 -0.93
N GLU A 35 -13.75 6.67 0.04
CA GLU A 35 -12.39 6.13 -0.07
C GLU A 35 -12.32 4.98 -1.07
N ILE A 36 -13.33 4.10 -1.06
CA ILE A 36 -13.45 3.01 -2.03
C ILE A 36 -13.56 3.56 -3.45
N GLU A 37 -14.41 4.56 -3.67
CA GLU A 37 -14.57 5.22 -4.98
C GLU A 37 -13.25 5.84 -5.43
N ARG A 38 -12.58 6.61 -4.55
CA ARG A 38 -11.30 7.25 -4.87
C ARG A 38 -10.21 6.24 -5.24
N LEU A 39 -10.09 5.15 -4.48
CA LEU A 39 -9.11 4.09 -4.76
C LEU A 39 -9.46 3.35 -6.04
N SER A 40 -10.73 3.03 -6.27
CA SER A 40 -11.19 2.35 -7.49
C SER A 40 -10.91 3.20 -8.75
N LEU A 41 -11.16 4.50 -8.67
CA LEU A 41 -10.84 5.45 -9.74
C LEU A 41 -9.33 5.49 -10.00
N GLU A 42 -8.49 5.54 -8.96
CA GLU A 42 -7.05 5.55 -9.14
C GLU A 42 -6.50 4.21 -9.67
N ILE A 43 -7.03 3.07 -9.23
CA ILE A 43 -6.71 1.75 -9.78
C ILE A 43 -6.99 1.71 -11.29
N SER A 44 -8.10 2.30 -11.74
CA SER A 44 -8.43 2.35 -13.17
C SER A 44 -7.48 3.23 -14.00
N LYS A 45 -6.86 4.25 -13.37
CA LYS A 45 -5.93 5.19 -14.01
C LYS A 45 -4.48 4.74 -13.96
N LEU A 46 -4.13 3.86 -13.02
CA LEU A 46 -2.78 3.32 -12.90
C LEU A 46 -2.42 2.62 -14.21
N ARG A 47 -1.45 3.21 -14.93
CA ARG A 47 -0.78 2.54 -16.05
C ARG A 47 0.07 1.39 -15.51
N ARG A 48 0.57 0.53 -16.40
CA ARG A 48 1.55 -0.53 -16.07
C ARG A 48 2.60 0.02 -15.09
N ILE A 49 2.56 -0.49 -13.87
CA ILE A 49 3.61 -0.32 -12.87
C ILE A 49 4.69 -1.35 -13.22
N ASP A 50 5.94 -0.94 -13.31
CA ASP A 50 7.03 -1.89 -13.53
C ASP A 50 7.25 -2.74 -12.29
N SER A 51 7.72 -3.98 -12.45
CA SER A 51 7.98 -4.88 -11.32
C SER A 51 8.87 -4.24 -10.26
N ARG A 52 9.86 -3.43 -10.66
CA ARG A 52 10.74 -2.72 -9.70
C ARG A 52 9.98 -1.72 -8.83
N GLU A 53 9.08 -0.95 -9.44
CA GLU A 53 8.27 0.03 -8.69
C GLU A 53 7.32 -0.68 -7.73
N MET A 54 6.81 -1.85 -8.13
CA MET A 54 5.96 -2.67 -7.26
C MET A 54 6.73 -3.19 -6.04
N ASP A 55 7.94 -3.71 -6.24
CA ASP A 55 8.78 -4.21 -5.16
C ASP A 55 9.13 -3.09 -4.15
N GLU A 56 9.49 -1.91 -4.65
CA GLU A 56 9.76 -0.73 -3.80
C GLU A 56 8.53 -0.32 -2.96
N ILE A 57 7.33 -0.37 -3.53
CA ILE A 57 6.07 -0.05 -2.80
C ILE A 57 5.82 -1.07 -1.68
N ILE A 58 6.08 -2.36 -1.94
CA ILE A 58 5.88 -3.43 -0.96
C ILE A 58 6.88 -3.29 0.19
N GLU A 59 8.16 -3.05 -0.12
CA GLU A 59 9.20 -2.85 0.90
C GLU A 59 8.90 -1.65 1.79
N ASP A 60 8.49 -0.51 1.22
CA ASP A 60 8.15 0.67 2.01
C ASP A 60 6.92 0.43 2.90
N PHE A 61 5.89 -0.24 2.35
CA PHE A 61 4.70 -0.60 3.14
C PHE A 61 5.04 -1.57 4.29
N TYR A 62 5.89 -2.56 4.03
CA TYR A 62 6.37 -3.47 5.06
C TYR A 62 7.14 -2.72 6.16
N GLY A 63 8.03 -1.80 5.79
CA GLY A 63 8.76 -0.93 6.73
C GLY A 63 7.82 -0.11 7.62
N LEU A 64 6.75 0.45 7.05
CA LEU A 64 5.71 1.16 7.80
C LEU A 64 4.98 0.24 8.78
N CYS A 65 4.60 -0.97 8.36
CA CYS A 65 3.95 -1.96 9.23
C CYS A 65 4.85 -2.36 10.40
N VAL A 66 6.13 -2.64 10.15
CA VAL A 66 7.10 -2.98 11.21
C VAL A 66 7.24 -1.82 12.18
N THR A 67 7.36 -0.58 11.69
CA THR A 67 7.49 0.61 12.53
C THR A 67 6.26 0.83 13.41
N GLN A 68 5.04 0.71 12.85
CA GLN A 68 3.80 0.82 13.64
C GLN A 68 3.63 -0.33 14.63
N LYS A 69 4.06 -1.55 14.27
CA LYS A 69 3.99 -2.72 15.14
C LYS A 69 4.94 -2.57 16.35
N VAL A 70 6.12 -1.99 16.14
CA VAL A 70 7.07 -1.62 17.21
C VAL A 70 6.47 -0.62 18.20
N ILE A 71 5.63 0.31 17.73
CA ILE A 71 4.97 1.30 18.61
C ILE A 71 3.82 0.66 19.40
N THR A 72 3.14 -0.34 18.83
CA THR A 72 1.92 -0.93 19.41
C THR A 72 2.22 -2.11 20.34
N GLU A 73 3.29 -2.88 20.09
CA GLU A 73 3.66 -4.06 20.90
C GLU A 73 4.71 -3.75 21.99
N GLY A 74 5.15 -2.49 22.12
CA GLY A 74 6.23 -2.12 23.01
C GLY A 74 7.58 -2.45 22.39
N GLY A 75 8.40 -1.43 22.19
CA GLY A 75 9.62 -1.50 21.40
C GLY A 75 10.54 -2.66 21.78
N PHE A 76 10.72 -3.61 20.87
CA PHE A 76 11.78 -4.60 20.99
C PHE A 76 12.43 -4.90 19.62
N PHE A 77 13.61 -4.28 19.45
CA PHE A 77 14.81 -4.79 18.74
C PHE A 77 14.81 -4.80 17.19
N GLN A 78 15.93 -4.61 16.47
CA GLN A 78 17.35 -4.35 16.81
C GLN A 78 17.99 -3.64 15.61
N ALA A 79 18.95 -2.74 15.85
CA ALA A 79 19.78 -2.15 14.81
C ALA A 79 20.54 -3.23 14.02
N LYS A 80 20.63 -3.04 12.71
CA LYS A 80 21.80 -3.46 11.93
C LYS A 80 22.12 -2.40 10.88
#